data_AF-D3I9R5-F1
#
_entry.id   AF-D3I9R5-F1
#
_cell.length_a   1.000
_cell.length_b   1.000
_cell.length_c   1.000
_cell.angle_alpha   90.00
_cell.angle_beta   90.00
_cell.angle_gamma   90.00
#
_symmetry.space_group_name_H-M   'P 1'
#
loop_
_entity.id
_entity.type
_entity.pdbx_description
1 polymer ?
#
loop_
_entity_poly.entity_id
_entity_poly.type
_entity_poly.pdbx_seq_one_letter_code
_entity_poly.pdbx_strand_id
1 'polypeptide(L)'
;MGEFFIITTQLFVSFFMTAQKKEKNINSNKPQRNSSSTPMTGEIERHPFEPFLPKNAKLLMLGSFPPAEHRWTMPFYYPNYINDMWRIVGFIFFNDKEHFVFHEQKSFYVDKLISFLTDKGIALFDTATAIIRTKGTAADKDLEVVETTDVAALLDKIPQCTAIVTTGEKATEVLMQQFGIKEKPKVGCFVTFTFNNKEMKLYRMPSSSRAYPMKIERKAEFYKQMFNDVFECDNQ
;
A
#
# COMPACT_ATOMS: atom_id res chain seq x y z
N MET A 1 16.09 25.21 9.14
CA MET A 1 15.95 23.79 8.73
C MET A 1 14.60 23.44 8.09
N GLY A 2 13.62 24.37 7.98
CA GLY A 2 12.30 24.07 7.39
C GLY A 2 12.24 24.18 5.86
N GLU A 3 12.99 25.08 5.22
CA GLU A 3 12.88 25.29 3.76
C GLU A 3 13.55 24.19 2.94
N PHE A 4 14.63 23.58 3.45
CA PHE A 4 15.34 22.53 2.71
C PHE A 4 14.52 21.23 2.59
N PHE A 5 13.66 20.95 3.56
CA PHE A 5 12.80 19.76 3.57
C PHE A 5 11.60 19.89 2.62
N ILE A 6 11.02 21.10 2.52
CA ILE A 6 9.90 21.40 1.61
C ILE A 6 10.34 21.28 0.14
N ILE A 7 11.55 21.74 -0.19
CA ILE A 7 12.09 21.68 -1.55
C ILE A 7 12.30 20.22 -1.99
N THR A 8 12.82 19.35 -1.12
CA THR A 8 13.00 17.93 -1.44
C THR A 8 11.69 17.18 -1.69
N THR A 9 10.63 17.46 -0.92
CA THR A 9 9.33 16.80 -1.10
C THR A 9 8.64 17.26 -2.39
N GLN A 10 8.70 18.56 -2.72
CA GLN A 10 8.18 19.07 -4.00
C GLN A 10 8.92 18.49 -5.21
N LEU A 11 10.24 18.34 -5.13
CA LEU A 11 11.03 17.72 -6.21
C LEU A 11 10.69 16.24 -6.41
N PHE A 12 10.46 15.48 -5.33
CA PHE A 12 10.03 14.07 -5.44
C PHE A 12 8.63 13.94 -6.05
N VAL A 13 7.66 14.75 -5.62
CA VAL A 13 6.30 14.75 -6.19
C VAL A 13 6.32 15.18 -7.65
N SER A 14 7.08 16.23 -7.97
CA SER A 14 7.23 16.69 -9.34
C SER A 14 7.94 15.64 -10.20
N PHE A 15 8.95 14.93 -9.69
CA PHE A 15 9.61 13.85 -10.43
C PHE A 15 8.68 12.65 -10.65
N PHE A 16 7.91 12.25 -9.64
CA PHE A 16 6.92 11.17 -9.74
C PHE A 16 5.81 11.52 -10.76
N MET A 17 5.27 12.74 -10.72
CA MET A 17 4.30 13.21 -11.71
C MET A 17 4.91 13.41 -13.11
N THR A 18 6.18 13.85 -13.19
CA THR A 18 6.86 14.07 -14.47
C THR A 18 7.23 12.75 -15.14
N ALA A 19 7.64 11.73 -14.38
CA ALA A 19 7.87 10.38 -14.88
C ALA A 19 6.58 9.78 -15.49
N GLN A 20 5.44 9.92 -14.81
CA GLN A 20 4.13 9.51 -15.34
C GLN A 20 3.67 10.32 -16.57
N LYS A 21 4.12 11.57 -16.70
CA LYS A 21 3.79 12.44 -17.85
C LYS A 21 4.69 12.20 -19.06
N LYS A 22 5.95 11.79 -18.85
CA LYS A 22 6.94 11.61 -19.94
C LYS A 22 6.66 10.35 -20.77
N GLU A 23 6.04 9.32 -20.20
CA GLU A 23 5.60 8.13 -20.95
C GLU A 23 4.40 8.41 -21.88
N LYS A 24 3.65 9.50 -21.65
CA LYS A 24 2.45 9.83 -22.46
C LYS A 24 2.72 10.68 -23.71
N ASN A 25 3.98 11.02 -24.02
CA ASN A 25 4.29 12.07 -25.01
C ASN A 25 5.14 11.62 -26.21
N ILE A 26 5.05 10.36 -26.63
CA ILE A 26 5.58 9.91 -27.91
C ILE A 26 4.43 9.32 -28.75
N ASN A 27 4.26 9.88 -29.95
CA ASN A 27 3.30 9.58 -31.01
C ASN A 27 1.87 10.15 -30.92
N SER A 28 1.74 11.38 -31.40
CA SER A 28 0.53 11.93 -31.99
C SER A 28 0.34 11.42 -33.42
N ASN A 29 -0.50 10.40 -33.60
CA ASN A 29 -1.35 10.26 -34.79
C ASN A 29 -2.63 9.53 -34.38
N LYS A 30 -3.74 10.29 -34.34
CA LYS A 30 -5.08 9.81 -33.94
C LYS A 30 -5.63 8.87 -35.02
N PRO A 31 -6.34 7.81 -34.61
CA PRO A 31 -7.76 7.82 -34.93
C PRO A 31 -8.68 7.45 -33.75
N GLN A 32 -9.89 7.99 -33.84
CA GLN A 32 -11.17 7.69 -33.18
C GLN A 32 -11.23 6.96 -31.82
N ARG A 33 -11.97 7.61 -30.91
CA ARG A 33 -12.59 7.04 -29.71
C ARG A 33 -13.24 5.68 -30.01
N ASN A 34 -12.87 4.65 -29.26
CA ASN A 34 -13.80 3.69 -28.65
C ASN A 34 -13.15 2.91 -27.49
N SER A 35 -14.01 2.62 -26.50
CA SER A 35 -13.93 1.67 -25.38
C SER A 35 -12.84 1.81 -24.31
N SER A 36 -13.30 2.18 -23.12
CA SER A 36 -12.79 1.74 -21.82
C SER A 36 -12.37 0.27 -21.85
N SER A 37 -11.10 -0.01 -21.55
CA SER A 37 -10.59 -1.37 -21.39
C SER A 37 -11.15 -2.00 -20.11
N THR A 38 -12.26 -2.71 -20.24
CA THR A 38 -12.61 -3.77 -19.29
C THR A 38 -11.45 -4.77 -19.31
N PRO A 39 -10.85 -5.14 -18.16
CA PRO A 39 -9.80 -6.16 -18.17
C PRO A 39 -10.38 -7.44 -18.76
N MET A 40 -9.81 -7.94 -19.85
CA MET A 40 -10.17 -9.25 -20.37
C MET A 40 -9.69 -10.28 -19.36
N THR A 41 -10.61 -11.13 -18.90
CA THR A 41 -10.28 -12.25 -18.03
C THR A 41 -9.23 -13.12 -18.71
N GLY A 42 -8.05 -13.25 -18.11
CA GLY A 42 -6.96 -14.11 -18.62
C GLY A 42 -5.67 -13.39 -19.03
N GLU A 43 -5.61 -12.05 -19.04
CA GLU A 43 -4.37 -11.33 -19.33
C GLU A 43 -3.51 -11.12 -18.06
N ILE A 44 -2.18 -11.16 -18.25
CA ILE A 44 -1.21 -10.85 -17.18
C ILE A 44 -1.16 -9.33 -16.99
N GLU A 45 -1.64 -8.86 -15.85
CA GLU A 45 -1.52 -7.47 -15.40
C GLU A 45 -0.25 -7.31 -14.57
N ARG A 46 0.55 -6.27 -14.86
CA ARG A 46 1.73 -5.89 -14.07
C ARG A 46 1.42 -4.77 -13.09
N HIS A 47 2.15 -4.75 -11.97
CA HIS A 47 1.96 -3.75 -10.94
C HIS A 47 2.21 -2.33 -11.50
N PRO A 48 1.24 -1.41 -11.37
CA PRO A 48 1.28 -0.12 -12.05
C PRO A 48 2.07 0.97 -11.28
N PHE A 49 2.43 0.71 -10.03
CA PHE A 49 3.16 1.66 -9.20
C PHE A 49 4.56 1.14 -8.86
N GLU A 50 5.51 2.06 -8.74
CA GLU A 50 6.79 1.81 -8.09
C GLU A 50 6.62 1.68 -6.57
N PRO A 51 7.41 0.84 -5.89
CA PRO A 51 7.42 0.76 -4.43
C PRO A 51 7.62 2.10 -3.75
N PHE A 52 6.74 2.46 -2.81
CA PHE A 52 6.92 3.64 -1.98
C PHE A 52 7.76 3.28 -0.75
N LEU A 53 9.05 3.63 -0.78
CA LEU A 53 10.05 3.20 0.20
C LEU A 53 10.81 4.39 0.84
N PRO A 54 10.22 5.11 1.80
CA PRO A 54 10.95 6.11 2.57
C PRO A 54 12.20 5.51 3.24
N LYS A 55 13.34 6.22 3.23
CA LYS A 55 14.61 5.68 3.78
C LYS A 55 14.55 5.40 5.28
N ASN A 56 13.71 6.12 6.01
CA ASN A 56 13.42 5.97 7.43
C ASN A 56 12.27 4.99 7.71
N ALA A 57 11.83 4.18 6.73
CA ALA A 57 10.69 3.30 6.91
C ALA A 57 10.96 2.26 8.02
N LYS A 58 10.05 2.21 8.99
CA LYS A 58 10.02 1.21 10.08
C LYS A 58 8.95 0.14 9.86
N LEU A 59 7.92 0.48 9.10
CA LEU A 59 6.80 -0.38 8.72
C LEU A 59 6.71 -0.51 7.19
N LEU A 60 6.58 -1.73 6.68
CA LEU A 60 6.18 -2.01 5.30
C LEU A 60 4.75 -2.56 5.28
N MET A 61 3.82 -1.85 4.63
CA MET A 61 2.45 -2.33 4.43
C MET A 61 2.31 -2.97 3.06
N LEU A 62 1.86 -4.22 3.02
CA LEU A 62 1.67 -5.01 1.81
C LEU A 62 0.20 -5.37 1.60
N GLY A 63 -0.35 -4.89 0.50
CA GLY A 63 -1.60 -5.42 -0.06
C GLY A 63 -1.35 -6.68 -0.90
N SER A 64 -2.40 -7.23 -1.50
CA SER A 64 -2.28 -8.36 -2.43
C SER A 64 -1.89 -7.87 -3.83
N PHE A 65 -2.70 -6.96 -4.40
CA PHE A 65 -2.50 -6.25 -5.67
C PHE A 65 -3.51 -5.09 -5.77
N PRO A 66 -3.22 -3.96 -6.43
CA PRO A 66 -4.18 -2.88 -6.57
C PRO A 66 -5.43 -3.29 -7.37
N PRO A 67 -6.58 -2.63 -7.16
CA PRO A 67 -7.75 -2.83 -8.02
C PRO A 67 -7.45 -2.38 -9.47
N ALA A 68 -8.29 -2.77 -10.42
CA ALA A 68 -8.18 -2.29 -11.79
C ALA A 68 -8.31 -0.75 -11.85
N GLU A 69 -7.58 -0.12 -12.77
CA GLU A 69 -7.41 1.34 -12.86
C GLU A 69 -8.73 2.12 -12.93
N HIS A 70 -9.75 1.58 -13.59
CA HIS A 70 -11.08 2.20 -13.67
C HIS A 70 -11.78 2.39 -12.30
N ARG A 71 -11.27 1.77 -11.23
CA ARG A 71 -11.78 1.94 -9.85
C ARG A 71 -10.98 2.94 -9.03
N TRP A 72 -9.96 3.57 -9.61
CA TRP A 72 -9.09 4.49 -8.90
C TRP A 72 -9.68 5.90 -8.92
N THR A 73 -9.58 6.58 -7.80
CA THR A 73 -9.84 8.02 -7.70
C THR A 73 -8.56 8.82 -7.51
N MET A 74 -7.42 8.14 -7.36
CA MET A 74 -6.07 8.71 -7.36
C MET A 74 -5.04 7.67 -7.84
N PRO A 75 -3.91 8.09 -8.43
CA PRO A 75 -2.83 7.20 -8.87
C PRO A 75 -1.86 6.88 -7.72
N PHE A 76 -2.37 6.34 -6.61
CA PHE A 76 -1.59 5.98 -5.42
C PHE A 76 -2.22 4.77 -4.68
N TYR A 77 -1.58 4.25 -3.64
CA TYR A 77 -2.06 3.06 -2.91
C TYR A 77 -3.44 3.26 -2.26
N TYR A 78 -4.17 2.15 -2.12
CA TYR A 78 -5.58 2.14 -1.71
C TYR A 78 -6.43 3.17 -2.50
N PRO A 79 -6.39 3.12 -3.85
CA PRO A 79 -6.84 4.22 -4.71
C PRO A 79 -8.37 4.37 -4.80
N ASN A 80 -9.14 3.41 -4.32
CA ASN A 80 -10.59 3.47 -4.41
C ASN A 80 -11.15 4.33 -3.26
N TYR A 81 -11.94 5.35 -3.58
CA TYR A 81 -12.56 6.25 -2.60
C TYR A 81 -13.32 5.55 -1.46
N ILE A 82 -13.92 4.38 -1.73
CA ILE A 82 -14.65 3.60 -0.71
C ILE A 82 -13.75 2.71 0.15
N ASN A 83 -12.45 2.61 -0.14
CA ASN A 83 -11.51 1.92 0.74
C ASN A 83 -11.30 2.75 2.01
N ASP A 84 -11.33 2.12 3.18
CA ASP A 84 -11.27 2.84 4.45
C ASP A 84 -9.83 3.05 4.95
N MET A 85 -8.78 2.61 4.24
CA MET A 85 -7.39 2.71 4.73
C MET A 85 -7.02 4.12 5.17
N TRP A 86 -7.20 5.11 4.29
CA TRP A 86 -6.84 6.49 4.61
C TRP A 86 -7.72 7.13 5.67
N ARG A 87 -8.94 6.60 5.85
CA ARG A 87 -9.83 7.01 6.95
C ARG A 87 -9.41 6.39 8.28
N ILE A 88 -8.94 5.14 8.27
CA ILE A 88 -8.37 4.46 9.44
C ILE A 88 -7.14 5.23 9.91
N VAL A 89 -6.22 5.56 8.98
CA VAL A 89 -5.01 6.33 9.28
C VAL A 89 -5.37 7.73 9.79
N GLY A 90 -6.28 8.44 9.14
CA GLY A 90 -6.78 9.74 9.60
C GLY A 90 -7.34 9.69 11.02
N PHE A 91 -8.18 8.70 11.30
CA PHE A 91 -8.78 8.51 12.61
C PHE A 91 -7.75 8.20 13.70
N ILE A 92 -6.75 7.35 13.43
CA ILE A 92 -5.74 6.95 14.41
C ILE A 92 -4.80 8.11 14.75
N PHE A 93 -4.30 8.81 13.74
CA PHE A 93 -3.21 9.78 13.92
C PHE A 93 -3.69 11.22 14.13
N PHE A 94 -4.90 11.55 13.69
CA PHE A 94 -5.44 12.91 13.73
C PHE A 94 -6.77 13.01 14.45
N ASN A 95 -7.32 11.89 14.94
CA ASN A 95 -8.67 11.81 15.49
C ASN A 95 -9.73 12.34 14.50
N ASP A 96 -9.44 12.26 13.20
CA ASP A 96 -10.29 12.75 12.12
C ASP A 96 -10.21 11.79 10.93
N LYS A 97 -11.28 11.02 10.73
CA LYS A 97 -11.37 10.06 9.62
C LYS A 97 -11.37 10.73 8.24
N GLU A 98 -11.70 12.02 8.15
CA GLU A 98 -11.74 12.75 6.87
C GLU A 98 -10.46 13.56 6.63
N HIS A 99 -9.44 13.46 7.51
CA HIS A 99 -8.20 14.24 7.44
C HIS A 99 -7.51 14.22 6.04
N PHE A 100 -7.52 13.05 5.39
CA PHE A 100 -6.93 12.85 4.07
C PHE A 100 -7.95 12.88 2.92
N VAL A 101 -9.24 13.06 3.20
CA VAL A 101 -10.32 12.92 2.23
C VAL A 101 -10.51 14.22 1.45
N PHE A 102 -10.56 14.12 0.12
CA PHE A 102 -10.88 15.22 -0.77
C PHE A 102 -12.31 15.06 -1.29
N HIS A 103 -13.28 15.65 -0.60
CA HIS A 103 -14.70 15.43 -0.84
C HIS A 103 -15.17 15.89 -2.21
N GLU A 104 -14.71 17.06 -2.66
CA GLU A 104 -15.11 17.69 -3.92
C GLU A 104 -14.76 16.80 -5.12
N GLN A 105 -13.62 16.10 -5.05
CA GLN A 105 -13.15 15.19 -6.10
C GLN A 105 -13.50 13.72 -5.84
N LYS A 106 -14.18 13.40 -4.73
CA LYS A 106 -14.37 12.02 -4.25
C LYS A 106 -13.07 11.22 -4.30
N SER A 107 -12.00 11.81 -3.76
CA SER A 107 -10.64 11.28 -3.80
C SER A 107 -9.94 11.48 -2.44
N PHE A 108 -8.62 11.39 -2.42
CA PHE A 108 -7.76 11.69 -1.26
C PHE A 108 -6.64 12.65 -1.65
N TYR A 109 -6.15 13.41 -0.68
CA TYR A 109 -5.02 14.33 -0.88
C TYR A 109 -3.69 13.55 -0.95
N VAL A 110 -3.27 13.16 -2.16
CA VAL A 110 -2.04 12.37 -2.39
C VAL A 110 -0.80 13.03 -1.77
N ASP A 111 -0.63 14.34 -1.91
CA ASP A 111 0.54 15.04 -1.36
C ASP A 111 0.58 15.00 0.17
N LYS A 112 -0.59 15.12 0.83
CA LYS A 112 -0.68 14.97 2.29
C LYS A 112 -0.36 13.55 2.73
N LEU A 113 -0.83 12.55 1.97
CA LEU A 113 -0.52 11.14 2.24
C LEU A 113 0.98 10.87 2.10
N ILE A 114 1.61 11.29 1.01
CA ILE A 114 3.05 11.12 0.79
C ILE A 114 3.84 11.78 1.93
N SER A 115 3.55 13.05 2.26
CA SER A 115 4.23 13.74 3.35
C SER A 115 4.10 12.99 4.66
N PHE A 116 2.87 12.63 5.05
CA PHE A 116 2.61 11.91 6.29
C PHE A 116 3.35 10.57 6.36
N LEU A 117 3.29 9.76 5.30
CA LEU A 117 3.90 8.43 5.26
C LEU A 117 5.43 8.50 5.27
N THR A 118 6.01 9.47 4.55
CA THR A 118 7.45 9.74 4.58
C THR A 118 7.89 10.16 5.98
N ASP A 119 7.22 11.13 6.59
CA ASP A 119 7.57 11.64 7.92
C ASP A 119 7.44 10.55 8.99
N LYS A 120 6.37 9.74 8.91
CA LYS A 120 6.13 8.66 9.86
C LYS A 120 7.05 7.45 9.64
N GLY A 121 7.57 7.25 8.43
CA GLY A 121 8.36 6.07 8.08
C GLY A 121 7.49 4.84 7.78
N ILE A 122 6.49 5.00 6.93
CA ILE A 122 5.62 3.93 6.45
C ILE A 122 5.88 3.71 4.95
N ALA A 123 6.33 2.52 4.59
CA ALA A 123 6.50 2.06 3.22
C ALA A 123 5.26 1.29 2.74
N LEU A 124 5.00 1.32 1.43
CA LEU A 124 3.84 0.67 0.81
C LEU A 124 4.25 -0.11 -0.44
N PHE A 125 3.71 -1.32 -0.57
CA PHE A 125 3.70 -2.06 -1.83
C PHE A 125 2.62 -3.14 -1.80
N ASP A 126 2.71 -4.11 -2.70
CA ASP A 126 1.84 -5.28 -2.77
C ASP A 126 2.68 -6.56 -2.86
N THR A 127 2.11 -7.71 -2.52
CA THR A 127 2.82 -9.01 -2.53
C THR A 127 2.97 -9.62 -3.92
N ALA A 128 2.24 -9.13 -4.92
CA ALA A 128 2.33 -9.58 -6.30
C ALA A 128 2.78 -8.45 -7.23
N THR A 129 3.69 -8.76 -8.15
CA THR A 129 4.15 -7.85 -9.22
C THR A 129 3.46 -8.14 -10.54
N ALA A 130 2.97 -9.37 -10.75
CA ALA A 130 2.14 -9.72 -11.89
C ALA A 130 1.03 -10.71 -11.50
N ILE A 131 -0.18 -10.47 -11.97
CA ILE A 131 -1.37 -11.28 -11.66
C ILE A 131 -2.21 -11.52 -12.90
N ILE A 132 -3.14 -12.47 -12.83
CA ILE A 132 -4.29 -12.58 -13.72
C ILE A 132 -5.55 -12.39 -12.89
N ARG A 133 -6.45 -11.49 -13.33
CA ARG A 133 -7.77 -11.33 -12.70
C ARG A 133 -8.75 -12.33 -13.28
N THR A 134 -9.31 -13.20 -12.44
CA THR A 134 -10.29 -14.21 -12.88
C THR A 134 -11.71 -13.63 -12.99
N LYS A 135 -12.03 -12.59 -12.20
CA LYS A 135 -13.35 -11.93 -12.20
C LYS A 135 -13.30 -10.39 -12.27
N GLY A 136 -12.15 -9.83 -12.63
CA GLY A 136 -11.96 -8.37 -12.75
C GLY A 136 -12.03 -7.61 -11.42
N THR A 137 -11.91 -8.29 -10.27
CA THR A 137 -11.89 -7.66 -8.95
C THR A 137 -10.49 -7.69 -8.32
N ALA A 138 -10.34 -7.05 -7.17
CA ALA A 138 -9.12 -7.06 -6.35
C ALA A 138 -9.25 -7.98 -5.12
N ALA A 139 -10.30 -8.79 -5.06
CA ALA A 139 -10.46 -9.71 -3.95
C ALA A 139 -9.43 -10.84 -4.08
N ASP A 140 -8.80 -11.22 -2.97
CA ASP A 140 -7.78 -12.27 -2.92
C ASP A 140 -8.16 -13.56 -3.67
N LYS A 141 -9.44 -13.95 -3.63
CA LYS A 141 -9.97 -15.15 -4.30
C LYS A 141 -10.08 -15.03 -5.82
N ASP A 142 -10.05 -13.81 -6.36
CA ASP A 142 -10.21 -13.50 -7.78
C ASP A 142 -8.88 -13.11 -8.45
N LEU A 143 -7.75 -13.26 -7.73
CA LEU A 143 -6.40 -13.00 -8.21
C LEU A 143 -5.60 -14.31 -8.28
N GLU A 144 -5.09 -14.61 -9.46
CA GLU A 144 -4.05 -15.63 -9.66
C GLU A 144 -2.69 -14.93 -9.70
N VAL A 145 -1.76 -15.33 -8.82
CA VAL A 145 -0.44 -14.71 -8.74
C VAL A 145 0.50 -15.38 -9.73
N VAL A 146 1.00 -14.61 -10.70
CA VAL A 146 1.96 -15.07 -11.71
C VAL A 146 3.39 -14.80 -11.26
N GLU A 147 3.64 -13.60 -10.73
CA GLU A 147 4.93 -13.19 -10.19
C GLU A 147 4.72 -12.57 -8.81
N THR A 148 5.50 -13.04 -7.82
CA THR A 148 5.51 -12.46 -6.47
C THR A 148 6.57 -11.37 -6.36
N THR A 149 6.29 -10.36 -5.56
CA THR A 149 7.26 -9.33 -5.18
C THR A 149 8.43 -9.96 -4.42
N ASP A 150 9.67 -9.65 -4.78
CA ASP A 150 10.82 -9.97 -3.93
C ASP A 150 10.86 -9.03 -2.70
N VAL A 151 10.24 -9.47 -1.61
CA VAL A 151 10.13 -8.65 -0.40
C VAL A 151 11.49 -8.51 0.30
N ALA A 152 12.38 -9.49 0.19
CA ALA A 152 13.74 -9.38 0.74
C ALA A 152 14.49 -8.22 0.07
N ALA A 153 14.43 -8.12 -1.26
CA ALA A 153 15.03 -7.01 -2.01
C ALA A 153 14.39 -5.64 -1.68
N LEU A 154 13.11 -5.59 -1.30
CA LEU A 154 12.51 -4.36 -0.79
C LEU A 154 13.09 -3.99 0.58
N LEU A 155 13.18 -4.95 1.51
CA LEU A 155 13.69 -4.73 2.86
C LEU A 155 15.16 -4.28 2.86
N ASP A 156 15.98 -4.75 1.93
CA ASP A 156 17.37 -4.29 1.76
C ASP A 156 17.46 -2.78 1.44
N LYS A 157 16.43 -2.21 0.79
CA LYS A 157 16.35 -0.77 0.50
C LYS A 157 15.86 0.07 1.68
N ILE A 158 15.25 -0.55 2.69
CA ILE A 158 14.72 0.10 3.90
C ILE A 158 15.27 -0.58 5.17
N PRO A 159 16.57 -0.44 5.46
CA PRO A 159 17.25 -1.22 6.51
C PRO A 159 16.72 -0.96 7.93
N GLN A 160 16.01 0.15 8.17
CA GLN A 160 15.38 0.49 9.44
C GLN A 160 14.03 -0.24 9.66
N CYS A 161 13.51 -0.92 8.64
CA CYS A 161 12.22 -1.60 8.71
C CYS A 161 12.30 -2.81 9.65
N THR A 162 11.44 -2.87 10.66
CA THR A 162 11.37 -3.97 11.64
C THR A 162 10.00 -4.66 11.63
N ALA A 163 9.04 -4.12 10.88
CA ALA A 163 7.68 -4.65 10.83
C ALA A 163 7.15 -4.70 9.40
N ILE A 164 6.46 -5.79 9.08
CA ILE A 164 5.66 -5.95 7.86
C ILE A 164 4.22 -6.18 8.28
N VAL A 165 3.28 -5.53 7.61
CA VAL A 165 1.84 -5.80 7.78
C VAL A 165 1.21 -6.21 6.47
N THR A 166 0.40 -7.25 6.52
CA THR A 166 -0.44 -7.69 5.41
C THR A 166 -1.92 -7.43 5.70
N THR A 167 -2.67 -7.00 4.68
CA THR A 167 -4.10 -6.69 4.80
C THR A 167 -4.97 -7.69 4.03
N GLY A 168 -4.77 -8.99 4.28
CA GLY A 168 -5.47 -10.06 3.55
C GLY A 168 -4.87 -11.44 3.81
N GLU A 169 -5.60 -12.49 3.42
CA GLU A 169 -5.12 -13.87 3.59
C GLU A 169 -4.00 -14.16 2.60
N LYS A 170 -4.21 -13.81 1.33
CA LYS A 170 -3.29 -14.13 0.24
C LYS A 170 -1.93 -13.48 0.44
N ALA A 171 -1.92 -12.18 0.75
CA ALA A 171 -0.70 -11.43 1.04
C ALA A 171 0.07 -12.05 2.22
N THR A 172 -0.63 -12.49 3.27
CA THR A 172 0.00 -13.15 4.42
C THR A 172 0.65 -14.47 4.02
N GLU A 173 -0.05 -15.30 3.24
CA GLU A 173 0.46 -16.60 2.78
C GLU A 173 1.70 -16.48 1.91
N VAL A 174 1.68 -15.57 0.93
CA VAL A 174 2.83 -15.32 0.04
C VAL A 174 4.04 -14.91 0.85
N LEU A 175 3.86 -13.98 1.79
CA LEU A 175 4.96 -13.50 2.62
C LEU A 175 5.51 -14.59 3.56
N MET A 176 4.63 -15.38 4.18
CA MET A 176 5.04 -16.50 5.02
C MET A 176 5.88 -17.52 4.26
N GLN A 177 5.53 -17.82 3.00
CA GLN A 177 6.29 -18.72 2.15
C GLN A 177 7.69 -18.17 1.84
N GLN A 178 7.79 -16.88 1.51
CA GLN A 178 9.09 -16.26 1.19
C GLN A 178 10.08 -16.28 2.36
N PHE A 179 9.59 -16.10 3.59
CA PHE A 179 10.43 -16.05 4.79
C PHE A 179 10.44 -17.35 5.62
N GLY A 180 9.80 -18.42 5.14
CA GLY A 180 9.74 -19.70 5.85
C GLY A 180 8.99 -19.64 7.20
N ILE A 181 8.04 -18.71 7.35
CA ILE A 181 7.25 -18.53 8.56
C ILE A 181 6.19 -19.61 8.63
N LYS A 182 6.22 -20.42 9.70
CA LYS A 182 5.34 -21.59 9.85
C LYS A 182 3.98 -21.26 10.47
N GLU A 183 3.95 -20.31 11.40
CA GLU A 183 2.74 -19.95 12.11
C GLU A 183 2.10 -18.71 11.47
N LYS A 184 0.83 -18.86 11.05
CA LYS A 184 0.06 -17.76 10.50
C LYS A 184 -0.46 -16.89 11.64
N PRO A 185 -0.18 -15.57 11.67
CA PRO A 185 -0.74 -14.70 12.69
C PRO A 185 -2.28 -14.71 12.64
N LYS A 186 -2.91 -14.62 13.81
CA LYS A 186 -4.34 -14.30 13.89
C LYS A 186 -4.57 -12.86 13.45
N VAL A 187 -5.77 -12.55 12.97
CA VAL A 187 -6.15 -11.17 12.64
C VAL A 187 -6.02 -10.30 13.89
N GLY A 188 -5.29 -9.20 13.76
CA GLY A 188 -4.97 -8.30 14.86
C GLY A 188 -3.68 -8.63 15.62
N CYS A 189 -3.01 -9.73 15.29
CA CYS A 189 -1.80 -10.19 15.98
C CYS A 189 -0.59 -10.19 15.03
N PHE A 190 0.58 -10.49 15.59
CA PHE A 190 1.80 -10.74 14.84
C PHE A 190 2.49 -12.03 15.27
N VAL A 191 3.42 -12.48 14.43
CA VAL A 191 4.47 -13.45 14.78
C VAL A 191 5.83 -12.81 14.51
N THR A 192 6.88 -13.30 15.18
CA THR A 192 8.25 -12.86 14.93
C THR A 192 8.96 -13.80 13.96
N PHE A 193 9.91 -13.25 13.21
CA PHE A 193 10.82 -14.00 12.35
C PHE A 193 12.15 -13.25 12.24
N THR A 194 13.19 -13.93 11.74
CA THR A 194 14.52 -13.32 11.58
C THR A 194 14.79 -13.04 10.11
N PHE A 195 15.26 -11.83 9.80
CA PHE A 195 15.74 -11.45 8.48
C PHE A 195 17.05 -10.67 8.63
N ASN A 196 18.12 -11.07 7.93
CA ASN A 196 19.45 -10.45 8.02
C ASN A 196 19.93 -10.25 9.48
N ASN A 197 19.78 -11.28 10.32
CA ASN A 197 20.12 -11.29 11.76
C ASN A 197 19.35 -10.25 12.61
N LYS A 198 18.26 -9.70 12.08
CA LYS A 198 17.37 -8.75 12.77
C LYS A 198 16.04 -9.43 13.03
N GLU A 199 15.53 -9.31 14.25
CA GLU A 199 14.17 -9.72 14.56
C GLU A 199 13.18 -8.79 13.86
N MET A 200 12.20 -9.38 13.19
CA MET A 200 11.12 -8.69 12.49
C MET A 200 9.76 -9.20 12.96
N LYS A 201 8.75 -8.35 12.85
CA LYS A 201 7.35 -8.69 13.15
C LYS A 201 6.54 -8.77 11.87
N LEU A 202 5.79 -9.85 11.69
CA LEU A 202 4.76 -9.97 10.67
C LEU A 202 3.37 -9.85 11.30
N TYR A 203 2.72 -8.70 11.07
CA TYR A 203 1.34 -8.44 11.48
C TYR A 203 0.34 -8.87 10.41
N ARG A 204 -0.80 -9.41 10.84
CA ARG A 204 -1.96 -9.65 9.97
C ARG A 204 -3.13 -8.79 10.40
N MET A 205 -3.48 -7.77 9.62
CA MET A 205 -4.55 -6.84 9.95
C MET A 205 -5.85 -7.15 9.20
N PRO A 206 -7.02 -6.75 9.74
CA PRO A 206 -8.28 -6.85 9.01
C PRO A 206 -8.19 -6.00 7.73
N SER A 207 -8.78 -6.49 6.64
CA SER A 207 -8.76 -5.76 5.36
C SER A 207 -9.41 -4.38 5.51
N SER A 208 -8.78 -3.36 4.93
CA SER A 208 -9.32 -1.99 4.87
C SER A 208 -10.49 -1.84 3.91
N SER A 209 -10.77 -2.84 3.07
CA SER A 209 -11.91 -2.86 2.17
C SER A 209 -13.24 -2.90 2.93
N ARG A 210 -14.24 -2.18 2.43
CA ARG A 210 -15.63 -2.25 2.95
C ARG A 210 -16.31 -3.60 2.70
N ALA A 211 -15.76 -4.42 1.80
CA ALA A 211 -16.23 -5.80 1.63
C ALA A 211 -15.95 -6.66 2.87
N TYR A 212 -15.01 -6.25 3.71
CA TYR A 212 -14.78 -6.86 5.02
C TYR A 212 -15.77 -6.24 6.04
N PRO A 213 -16.74 -7.01 6.56
CA PRO A 213 -17.89 -6.50 7.32
C PRO A 213 -17.51 -6.11 8.75
N MET A 214 -16.73 -5.04 8.89
CA MET A 214 -16.27 -4.50 10.16
C MET A 214 -16.32 -2.98 10.10
N LYS A 215 -16.83 -2.36 11.17
CA LYS A 215 -16.85 -0.89 11.30
C LYS A 215 -15.43 -0.33 11.32
N ILE A 216 -15.29 0.90 10.83
CA ILE A 216 -13.99 1.55 10.73
C ILE A 216 -13.32 1.73 12.09
N GLU A 217 -14.08 2.05 13.14
CA GLU A 217 -13.58 2.24 14.49
C GLU A 217 -12.96 0.94 15.03
N ARG A 218 -13.64 -0.19 14.80
CA ARG A 218 -13.12 -1.50 15.20
C ARG A 218 -11.91 -1.92 14.39
N LYS A 219 -11.87 -1.60 13.08
CA LYS A 219 -10.64 -1.81 12.29
C LYS A 219 -9.50 -0.97 12.89
N ALA A 220 -9.77 0.32 13.16
CA ALA A 220 -8.78 1.25 13.68
C ALA A 220 -8.18 0.81 15.01
N GLU A 221 -8.94 0.16 15.90
CA GLU A 221 -8.39 -0.43 17.13
C GLU A 221 -7.24 -1.43 16.87
N PHE A 222 -7.39 -2.32 15.89
CA PHE A 222 -6.34 -3.27 15.51
C PHE A 222 -5.12 -2.56 14.92
N TYR A 223 -5.34 -1.64 13.98
CA TYR A 223 -4.24 -0.90 13.35
C TYR A 223 -3.53 0.01 14.36
N LYS A 224 -4.26 0.61 15.31
CA LYS A 224 -3.69 1.46 16.36
C LYS A 224 -2.72 0.67 17.23
N GLN A 225 -3.09 -0.54 17.65
CA GLN A 225 -2.19 -1.40 18.43
C GLN A 225 -0.88 -1.68 17.69
N MET A 226 -0.96 -2.02 16.39
CA MET A 226 0.23 -2.23 15.56
C MET A 226 1.06 -0.93 15.44
N PHE A 227 0.43 0.20 15.11
CA PHE A 227 1.16 1.46 14.97
C PHE A 227 1.85 1.88 16.26
N ASN A 228 1.21 1.67 17.41
CA ASN A 228 1.81 1.92 18.71
C ASN A 228 3.02 1.03 18.95
N ASP A 229 2.90 -0.28 18.72
CA ASP A 229 4.01 -1.23 18.88
C ASP A 229 5.20 -0.91 17.96
N VAL A 230 4.96 -0.40 16.75
CA VAL A 230 6.02 -0.05 15.79
C VAL A 230 6.65 1.32 16.06
N PHE A 231 5.88 2.31 16.51
CA PHE A 231 6.32 3.71 16.56
C PHE A 231 6.40 4.35 17.95
N GLU A 232 5.86 3.73 19.00
CA GLU A 232 5.94 4.29 20.38
C GLU A 232 7.19 3.85 21.14
N CYS A 233 7.91 2.82 20.68
CA CYS A 233 9.18 2.37 21.28
C CYS A 233 10.36 3.35 21.09
N ASP A 234 10.20 4.45 20.34
CA ASP A 234 11.26 5.44 20.12
C ASP A 234 11.28 6.58 21.17
N ASN A 235 10.40 6.54 22.17
CA ASN A 235 10.27 7.57 23.21
C ASN A 235 10.79 7.13 24.59
N GLN A 236 11.68 6.12 24.67
CA GLN A 236 12.39 5.75 25.90
C GLN A 236 13.89 6.00 25.79
#